data_AF-A0A9P5YK11-F1
#
_entry.id   AF-A0A9P5YK11-F1
#
_cell.length_a   1.000
_cell.length_b   1.000
_cell.length_c   1.000
_cell.angle_alpha   90.00
_cell.angle_beta   90.00
_cell.angle_gamma   90.00
#
_symmetry.space_group_name_H-M   'P 1'
#
loop_
_entity.id
_entity.type
_entity.pdbx_description
1 polymer ?
#
loop_
_entity_poly.entity_id
_entity_poly.type
_entity_poly.pdbx_seq_one_letter_code
_entity_poly.pdbx_strand_id
1 'polypeptide(L)' 'QTPFEALTGRKPDLSKLHPWGAKVWVHSTAGSKLDGRAKEGRWVGFDEESKAHWIYWED' A
#
# COMPACT_ATOMS: atom_id res chain seq x y z
N GLN A 1 -15.77 -19.46 0.51
CA GLN A 1 -15.81 -18.75 1.80
C GLN A 1 -14.38 -18.59 2.27
N THR A 2 -13.95 -17.39 2.67
CA THR A 2 -12.58 -17.19 3.19
C THR A 2 -12.43 -17.86 4.57
N PRO A 3 -11.22 -18.23 5.03
CA PRO A 3 -11.04 -18.78 6.37
C PRO A 3 -11.58 -17.85 7.47
N PHE A 4 -11.40 -16.54 7.31
CA PHE A 4 -11.98 -15.53 8.20
C PHE A 4 -13.51 -15.57 8.23
N GLU A 5 -14.16 -15.68 7.07
CA GLU A 5 -15.61 -15.83 6.97
C GLU A 5 -16.12 -17.13 7.58
N ALA A 6 -15.40 -18.24 7.39
CA ALA A 6 -15.77 -19.53 7.94
C ALA A 6 -15.73 -19.52 9.47
N LEU A 7 -14.74 -18.83 10.05
CA LEU A 7 -14.57 -18.73 11.50
C LEU A 7 -15.54 -17.73 12.15
N THR A 8 -15.78 -16.58 11.50
CA THR A 8 -16.48 -15.44 12.12
C THR A 8 -17.92 -15.26 11.64
N GLY A 9 -18.31 -15.91 10.55
CA GLY A 9 -19.57 -15.68 9.85
C GLY A 9 -19.65 -14.31 9.14
N ARG A 10 -18.57 -13.52 9.13
CA ARG A 10 -18.52 -12.16 8.57
C ARG A 10 -17.53 -12.10 7.42
N LYS A 11 -17.88 -11.38 6.35
CA LYS A 11 -16.93 -11.05 5.28
C LYS A 11 -15.84 -10.11 5.81
N PRO A 12 -14.57 -10.28 5.41
CA PRO A 12 -13.53 -9.33 5.78
C PRO A 12 -13.85 -7.96 5.19
N ASP A 13 -13.63 -6.91 5.99
CA ASP A 13 -13.78 -5.54 5.52
C ASP A 13 -12.54 -5.12 4.72
N LEU A 14 -12.71 -4.93 3.41
CA LEU A 14 -11.66 -4.53 2.48
C LEU A 14 -11.74 -3.03 2.13
N SER A 15 -12.61 -2.25 2.78
CA SER A 15 -12.80 -0.82 2.46
C SER A 15 -11.55 0.04 2.63
N LYS A 16 -10.59 -0.42 3.45
CA LYS A 16 -9.31 0.26 3.70
C LYS A 16 -8.18 -0.24 2.80
N LEU A 17 -8.43 -1.23 1.95
CA LEU A 17 -7.44 -1.74 1.02
C LEU A 17 -7.39 -0.85 -0.22
N HIS A 18 -6.19 -0.49 -0.64
CA HIS A 18 -6.02 0.20 -1.92
C HIS A 18 -6.33 -0.74 -3.08
N PRO A 19 -6.99 -0.26 -4.14
CA PRO A 19 -7.04 -0.99 -5.41
C PRO A 19 -5.63 -1.19 -5.98
N TRP A 20 -5.39 -2.32 -6.64
CA TRP A 20 -4.15 -2.55 -7.37
C TRP A 20 -3.91 -1.43 -8.38
N GLY A 21 -2.68 -0.90 -8.44
CA GLY A 21 -2.29 0.21 -9.30
C GLY A 21 -2.75 1.59 -8.82
N ALA A 22 -3.35 1.70 -7.62
CA ALA A 22 -3.77 2.99 -7.08
C ALA A 22 -2.58 3.96 -6.97
N LYS A 23 -2.81 5.22 -7.34
CA LYS A 23 -1.83 6.30 -7.14
C LYS A 23 -1.64 6.53 -5.64
N VAL A 24 -0.38 6.47 -5.20
CA VAL A 24 0.01 6.69 -3.81
C VAL A 24 1.20 7.65 -3.72
N TRP A 25 1.35 8.27 -2.56
CA TRP A 25 2.45 9.17 -2.25
C TRP A 25 3.27 8.59 -1.11
N VAL A 26 4.55 8.33 -1.36
CA VAL A 26 5.45 7.74 -0.39
C VAL A 26 6.39 8.81 0.11
N HIS A 27 6.60 8.85 1.42
CA HIS A 27 7.57 9.76 2.01
C HIS A 27 8.99 9.38 1.59
N SER A 28 9.68 10.30 0.91
CA SER A 28 11.09 10.20 0.53
C SER A 28 11.95 11.03 1.49
N THR A 29 13.00 10.42 2.03
CA THR A 29 14.02 11.09 2.84
C THR A 29 15.15 11.68 2.00
N ALA A 30 15.12 11.51 0.68
CA ALA A 30 16.09 12.10 -0.23
C ALA A 30 15.83 13.61 -0.41
N GLY A 31 16.90 14.37 -0.64
CA GLY A 31 16.83 15.81 -0.93
C GLY A 31 17.24 16.72 0.24
N SER A 32 17.22 18.02 -0.02
CA SER A 32 17.50 19.11 0.92
C SER A 32 16.24 19.54 1.70
N LYS A 33 16.39 20.50 2.62
CA LYS A 33 15.29 20.97 3.49
C LYS A 33 14.08 21.51 2.70
N LEU A 34 14.31 22.06 1.51
CA LEU A 34 13.28 22.71 0.71
C LEU A 34 12.72 21.81 -0.41
N ASP A 35 13.23 20.59 -0.55
CA ASP A 35 12.76 19.66 -1.58
C ASP A 35 11.48 18.93 -1.17
N GLY A 36 10.70 18.53 -2.18
CA GLY A 36 9.50 17.73 -1.98
C GLY A 36 9.82 16.39 -1.32
N ARG A 37 9.13 16.08 -0.22
CA ARG A 37 9.33 14.82 0.54
C ARG A 37 8.34 13.72 0.16
N ALA A 38 7.61 13.87 -0.92
CA ALA A 38 6.64 12.89 -1.38
C ALA A 38 6.99 12.48 -2.82
N LYS A 39 7.14 11.16 -3.04
CA LYS A 39 7.31 10.58 -4.37
C LYS A 39 6.03 9.85 -4.76
N GLU A 40 5.55 10.11 -5.96
CA GLU A 40 4.39 9.44 -6.54
C GLU A 40 4.76 8.03 -7.03
N GLY A 41 3.88 7.06 -6.81
CA GLY A 41 4.03 5.70 -7.33
C GLY A 41 2.70 4.96 -7.43
N ARG A 42 2.75 3.70 -7.86
CA ARG A 42 1.59 2.79 -7.97
C ARG A 42 1.63 1.73 -6.88
N TRP A 43 0.56 1.61 -6.10
CA TRP A 43 0.44 0.57 -5.08
C TRP A 43 0.25 -0.81 -5.72
N VAL A 44 1.10 -1.77 -5.35
CA VAL A 44 1.06 -3.14 -5.90
C VAL A 44 0.48 -4.12 -4.87
N GLY A 45 0.86 -3.97 -3.60
CA GLY A 45 0.49 -4.93 -2.57
C GLY A 45 1.21 -4.71 -1.25
N PHE A 46 1.13 -5.71 -0.39
CA PHE A 46 1.91 -5.80 0.83
C PHE A 46 3.15 -6.64 0.60
N ASP A 47 4.21 -6.31 1.32
CA ASP A 47 5.39 -7.15 1.42
C ASP A 47 5.09 -8.40 2.27
N GLU A 48 5.64 -9.56 1.90
CA GLU A 48 5.36 -10.82 2.61
C GLU A 48 6.14 -10.95 3.92
N GLU A 49 7.32 -10.33 4.02
CA GLU A 49 8.24 -10.50 5.14
C GLU A 49 8.16 -9.35 6.17
N SER A 50 7.60 -8.21 5.77
CA SER A 50 7.55 -6.99 6.58
C SER A 50 6.18 -6.32 6.55
N LYS A 51 5.99 -5.31 7.41
CA LYS A 51 4.80 -4.46 7.40
C LYS A 51 4.85 -3.37 6.31
N ALA A 52 5.69 -3.56 5.29
CA ALA A 52 5.88 -2.61 4.20
C ALA A 52 4.85 -2.82 3.08
N HIS A 53 4.85 -1.89 2.13
CA HIS A 53 4.00 -1.93 0.94
C HIS A 53 4.91 -1.98 -0.29
N TRP A 54 4.53 -2.75 -1.30
CA TRP A 54 5.21 -2.75 -2.59
C TRP A 54 4.69 -1.62 -3.46
N ILE A 55 5.63 -0.78 -3.91
CA ILE A 55 5.37 0.39 -4.73
C ILE A 55 6.13 0.22 -6.04
N TYR A 56 5.41 0.34 -7.16
CA TYR A 56 6.00 0.44 -8.48
C TYR A 56 6.25 1.92 -8.82
N TRP A 57 7.45 2.23 -9.29
CA TRP A 57 7.90 3.55 -9.72
C TRP A 57 7.95 3.56 -11.25
N GLU A 58 7.32 4.55 -11.88
CA GLU A 58 7.23 4.67 -13.35
C GLU A 58 8.45 5.41 -13.97
N ASP A 59 9.31 6.00 -13.12
CA ASP A 59 10.53 6.72 -13.52
C ASP A 59 11.60 5.87 -14.23
#